data_AF-A0A524FWD5-F1
#
_entry.id   AF-A0A524FWD5-F1
#
_cell.length_a   1.000
_cell.length_b   1.000
_cell.length_c   1.000
_cell.angle_alpha   90.00
_cell.angle_beta   90.00
_cell.angle_gamma   90.00
#
_symmetry.space_group_name_H-M   'P 1'
#
loop_
_entity.id
_entity.type
_entity.pdbx_description
1 polymer ?
#
loop_
_entity_poly.entity_id
_entity_poly.type
_entity_poly.pdbx_seq_one_letter_code
_entity_poly.pdbx_strand_id
1 'polypeptide(L)'
;MKRSQHLFVIGVLFFITGIVLLFLSNGEIGTSTFFIFPFFFVSTSDVFAIVLFLIFTFFVFVIMMRSVGVYFNQVEPFSDHESMKEYIPVGSNCDVCSAPLPIDAVFCSSCGNPVGYDRVADQ
;
A
#
# COMPACT_ATOMS: atom_id res chain seq x y z
N MET A 1 2.66 1.96 -1.97
CA MET A 1 1.18 1.99 -2.11
C MET A 1 0.59 1.15 -3.26
N LYS A 2 1.22 0.97 -4.43
CA LYS A 2 0.59 0.25 -5.57
C LYS A 2 0.23 -1.23 -5.33
N ARG A 3 0.94 -1.92 -4.43
CA ARG A 3 0.82 -3.38 -4.24
C ARG A 3 -0.52 -3.83 -3.64
N SER A 4 -1.17 -2.98 -2.82
CA SER A 4 -2.47 -3.29 -2.20
C SER A 4 -3.63 -3.20 -3.20
N GLN A 5 -3.61 -2.24 -4.13
CA GLN A 5 -4.61 -2.13 -5.19
C GLN A 5 -4.62 -3.36 -6.10
N HIS A 6 -3.44 -3.92 -6.41
CA HIS A 6 -3.36 -5.14 -7.21
C HIS A 6 -4.00 -6.35 -6.53
N LEU A 7 -3.86 -6.51 -5.21
CA LEU A 7 -4.48 -7.61 -4.48
C LEU A 7 -6.01 -7.50 -4.48
N PHE A 8 -6.54 -6.28 -4.36
CA PHE A 8 -7.99 -6.05 -4.45
C PHE A 8 -8.54 -6.37 -5.84
N VAL A 9 -7.87 -5.89 -6.90
CA VAL A 9 -8.28 -6.17 -8.28
C VAL A 9 -8.25 -7.67 -8.59
N ILE A 10 -7.22 -8.38 -8.12
CA ILE A 10 -7.13 -9.84 -8.25
C ILE A 10 -8.32 -10.50 -7.55
N GLY A 11 -8.62 -10.12 -6.30
CA GLY A 11 -9.77 -10.65 -5.56
C GLY A 11 -11.11 -10.46 -6.28
N VAL A 12 -11.36 -9.27 -6.83
CA VAL A 12 -12.57 -8.98 -7.61
C VAL A 12 -12.63 -9.82 -8.89
N LEU A 13 -11.50 -9.98 -9.59
CA LEU A 13 -11.43 -10.82 -10.79
C LEU A 13 -11.80 -12.27 -10.48
N PHE A 14 -11.21 -12.87 -9.44
CA PHE A 14 -11.52 -14.24 -9.03
C PHE A 14 -13.00 -14.40 -8.64
N PHE A 15 -13.60 -13.40 -7.98
CA PHE A 15 -15.01 -13.41 -7.63
C PHE A 15 -15.91 -13.40 -8.88
N ILE A 16 -15.63 -12.53 -9.85
CA ILE A 16 -16.38 -12.47 -11.11
C ILE A 16 -16.22 -13.78 -11.89
N THR A 17 -15.00 -14.32 -11.99
CA THR A 17 -14.75 -15.61 -12.65
C THR A 17 -15.51 -16.75 -11.98
N GLY A 18 -15.57 -16.78 -10.64
CA GLY A 18 -16.35 -17.76 -9.89
C GLY A 18 -17.85 -17.68 -10.19
N ILE A 19 -18.41 -16.48 -10.32
CA ILE A 19 -19.81 -16.27 -10.71
C ILE A 19 -20.06 -16.77 -12.14
N VAL A 20 -19.19 -16.45 -13.10
CA VAL A 20 -19.36 -16.88 -14.49
C VAL A 20 -19.32 -18.40 -14.62
N LEU A 21 -18.39 -19.06 -13.92
CA LEU A 21 -18.30 -20.53 -13.90
C LEU A 21 -19.55 -21.17 -13.28
N LEU A 22 -20.15 -20.53 -12.27
CA LEU A 22 -21.42 -20.95 -11.69
C LEU A 22 -22.56 -20.94 -12.70
N PHE A 23 -22.69 -19.87 -13.49
CA PHE A 23 -23.71 -19.78 -14.54
C PHE A 23 -23.50 -20.80 -15.65
N LEU A 24 -22.24 -21.12 -15.98
CA LEU A 24 -21.90 -22.17 -16.94
C LEU A 24 -22.18 -23.58 -16.40
N SER A 25 -22.07 -23.79 -15.08
CA SER A 25 -22.25 -25.09 -14.43
C SER A 25 -23.72 -25.51 -14.24
N ASN A 26 -24.68 -24.59 -14.36
CA ASN A 26 -26.12 -24.87 -14.22
C ASN A 26 -26.73 -25.68 -15.39
N GLY A 27 -25.90 -26.32 -16.23
CA GLY A 27 -26.33 -27.08 -17.41
C GLY A 27 -26.78 -28.52 -17.15
N GLU A 28 -26.43 -29.12 -16.00
CA GLU A 28 -26.76 -30.52 -15.69
C GLU A 28 -27.68 -30.63 -14.46
N ILE A 29 -28.88 -31.16 -14.69
CA ILE A 29 -29.92 -31.37 -13.69
C ILE A 29 -29.56 -32.63 -12.90
N GLY A 30 -28.71 -32.49 -11.88
CA GLY A 30 -28.34 -33.56 -10.97
C GLY A 30 -27.24 -33.12 -10.02
N THR A 31 -27.57 -32.93 -8.73
CA THR A 31 -26.65 -32.57 -7.63
C THR A 31 -25.62 -31.51 -8.01
N SER A 32 -25.99 -30.23 -7.90
CA SER A 32 -25.11 -29.11 -8.21
C SER A 32 -24.00 -28.95 -7.16
N THR A 33 -22.81 -29.48 -7.46
CA THR A 33 -21.58 -29.13 -6.75
C THR A 33 -20.94 -27.94 -7.44
N PHE A 34 -20.68 -26.85 -6.72
CA PHE A 34 -20.02 -25.68 -7.29
C PHE A 34 -18.89 -25.19 -6.41
N PHE A 35 -17.87 -24.62 -7.07
CA PHE A 35 -16.61 -24.22 -6.47
C PHE A 35 -16.41 -22.71 -6.60
N ILE A 36 -16.31 -22.03 -5.45
CA ILE A 36 -15.92 -20.62 -5.38
C ILE A 36 -14.67 -20.57 -4.52
N PHE A 37 -13.49 -20.56 -5.14
CA PHE A 37 -12.20 -20.57 -4.44
C PHE A 37 -12.20 -19.59 -3.23
N PRO A 38 -11.83 -20.02 -2.00
CA PRO A 38 -11.38 -21.35 -1.56
C PRO A 38 -12.49 -22.29 -0.99
N PHE A 39 -13.76 -21.98 -1.22
CA PHE A 39 -14.91 -22.65 -0.61
C PHE A 39 -15.54 -23.72 -1.52
N PHE A 40 -15.92 -24.84 -0.92
CA PHE A 40 -16.63 -25.96 -1.55
C PHE A 40 -18.07 -26.01 -1.06
N PHE A 41 -19.03 -26.02 -2.00
CA PHE A 41 -20.44 -26.18 -1.68
C PHE A 41 -21.02 -27.38 -2.45
N VAL A 42 -21.57 -28.32 -1.68
CA VAL A 42 -22.27 -29.50 -2.20
C VAL A 42 -23.73 -29.36 -1.76
N SER A 43 -24.62 -29.08 -2.70
CA SER A 43 -26.06 -28.99 -2.40
C SER A 43 -26.83 -30.13 -3.05
N THR A 44 -27.74 -30.71 -2.28
CA THR A 44 -28.70 -31.71 -2.75
C THR A 44 -30.01 -31.09 -3.26
N SER A 45 -30.18 -29.78 -3.09
CA SER A 45 -31.37 -29.05 -3.57
C SER A 45 -31.02 -27.65 -4.10
N ASP A 46 -31.67 -27.25 -5.19
CA ASP A 46 -31.38 -25.98 -5.88
C ASP A 46 -31.74 -24.76 -5.01
N VAL A 47 -32.80 -24.85 -4.22
CA VAL A 47 -33.22 -23.77 -3.32
C VAL A 47 -32.19 -23.51 -2.23
N PHE A 48 -31.62 -24.57 -1.64
CA PHE A 48 -30.62 -24.43 -0.57
C PHE A 48 -29.30 -23.87 -1.10
N ALA A 49 -28.92 -24.24 -2.33
CA ALA A 49 -27.78 -23.65 -3.02
C ALA A 49 -27.94 -22.15 -3.23
N ILE A 50 -29.11 -21.71 -3.71
CA ILE A 50 -29.40 -20.29 -3.94
C ILE A 50 -29.36 -19.51 -2.63
N VAL A 51 -29.96 -20.03 -1.55
CA VAL A 51 -29.96 -19.36 -0.24
C VAL A 51 -28.55 -19.24 0.32
N LEU A 52 -27.73 -20.31 0.26
CA LEU A 52 -26.34 -20.27 0.70
C LEU A 52 -25.51 -19.27 -0.12
N PHE A 53 -25.74 -19.20 -1.43
CA PHE A 53 -25.08 -18.23 -2.29
C PHE A 53 -25.45 -16.79 -1.94
N LEU A 54 -26.72 -16.50 -1.66
CA LEU A 54 -27.17 -15.17 -1.23
C LEU A 54 -26.54 -14.76 0.12
N ILE A 55 -26.46 -15.70 1.07
CA ILE A 55 -25.82 -15.45 2.36
C ILE A 55 -24.32 -15.19 2.18
N PHE A 56 -23.65 -16.00 1.36
CA PHE A 56 -22.21 -15.86 1.10
C PHE A 56 -21.89 -14.54 0.39
N THR A 57 -22.66 -14.17 -0.63
CA THR A 57 -22.48 -12.89 -1.34
C THR A 57 -22.77 -11.70 -0.44
N PHE A 58 -23.79 -11.76 0.43
CA PHE A 58 -24.03 -10.75 1.46
C PHE A 58 -22.86 -10.63 2.43
N PHE A 59 -22.29 -11.76 2.88
CA PHE A 59 -21.15 -11.78 3.79
C PHE A 59 -19.90 -11.17 3.16
N VAL A 60 -19.59 -11.54 1.91
CA VAL A 60 -18.49 -10.94 1.14
C VAL A 60 -18.72 -9.45 0.93
N PHE A 61 -19.94 -9.02 0.63
CA PHE A 61 -20.29 -7.61 0.48
C PHE A 61 -20.07 -6.83 1.78
N VAL A 62 -20.46 -7.38 2.93
CA VAL A 62 -20.22 -6.78 4.25
C VAL A 62 -18.72 -6.69 4.55
N ILE A 63 -17.94 -7.74 4.26
CA ILE A 63 -16.48 -7.71 4.41
C ILE A 63 -15.88 -6.65 3.48
N MET A 64 -16.35 -6.55 2.24
CA MET A 64 -15.87 -5.57 1.28
C MET A 64 -16.17 -4.14 1.77
N MET A 65 -17.40 -3.85 2.19
CA MET A 65 -17.80 -2.54 2.75
C MET A 65 -16.99 -2.18 4.00
N ARG A 66 -16.77 -3.14 4.91
CA ARG A 66 -15.91 -2.97 6.08
C ARG A 66 -14.47 -2.69 5.68
N SER A 67 -13.93 -3.44 4.72
CA SER A 67 -12.56 -3.28 4.24
C SER A 67 -12.38 -1.91 3.59
N VAL A 68 -13.34 -1.43 2.79
CA VAL A 68 -13.30 -0.08 2.19
C VAL A 68 -13.32 1.00 3.26
N GLY A 69 -14.13 0.84 4.31
CA GLY A 69 -14.14 1.76 5.46
C GLY A 69 -12.82 1.78 6.24
N VAL A 70 -12.19 0.61 6.42
CA VAL A 70 -10.87 0.51 7.05
C VAL A 70 -9.78 1.09 6.14
N TYR A 71 -9.84 0.85 4.83
CA TYR A 71 -8.93 1.44 3.84
C TYR A 71 -9.02 2.96 3.83
N PHE A 72 -10.23 3.52 3.87
CA PHE A 72 -10.42 4.96 3.92
C PHE A 72 -9.93 5.57 5.24
N ASN A 73 -10.19 4.91 6.37
CA ASN A 73 -9.69 5.37 7.67
C ASN A 73 -8.17 5.24 7.83
N GLN A 74 -7.50 4.45 6.98
CA GLN A 74 -6.04 4.35 6.95
C GLN A 74 -5.37 5.36 6.03
N VAL A 75 -6.14 6.05 5.18
CA VAL A 75 -5.67 7.30 4.58
C VAL A 75 -5.80 8.35 5.67
N GLU A 76 -4.84 8.34 6.61
CA GLU A 76 -4.53 9.56 7.32
C GLU A 76 -4.42 10.64 6.22
N PRO A 77 -5.17 11.76 6.32
CA PRO A 77 -4.96 12.85 5.40
C PRO A 77 -3.47 13.08 5.42
N PHE A 78 -2.83 12.99 4.26
CA PHE A 78 -1.43 13.32 4.09
C PHE A 78 -1.31 14.70 4.69
N SER A 79 -0.91 14.73 5.96
CA SER A 79 -0.60 15.95 6.67
C SER A 79 0.54 16.44 5.83
N ASP A 80 0.29 17.53 5.13
CA ASP A 80 1.33 18.35 4.58
C ASP A 80 2.20 18.79 5.76
N HIS A 81 3.03 17.89 6.28
CA HIS A 81 4.40 18.20 6.56
C HIS A 81 4.98 18.59 5.20
N GLU A 82 4.57 19.77 4.74
CA GLU A 82 5.46 20.76 4.20
C GLU A 82 6.72 20.61 5.03
N SER A 83 7.64 19.85 4.45
CA SER A 83 9.02 19.75 4.86
C SER A 83 9.46 21.19 4.94
N MET A 84 9.34 21.75 6.14
CA MET A 84 9.98 22.97 6.53
C MET A 84 11.44 22.63 6.29
N LYS A 85 11.93 23.00 5.11
CA LYS A 85 13.33 22.95 4.78
C LYS A 85 13.94 23.88 5.79
N GLU A 86 14.39 23.33 6.91
CA GLU A 86 15.15 24.05 7.89
C GLU A 86 16.33 24.61 7.14
N TYR A 87 16.25 25.92 6.86
CA TYR A 87 17.19 26.60 6.00
C TYR A 87 18.45 26.77 6.83
N ILE A 88 19.37 25.82 6.69
CA ILE A 88 20.66 25.90 7.35
C ILE A 88 21.39 27.10 6.72
N PRO A 89 21.66 28.16 7.49
CA PRO A 89 22.34 29.31 6.94
C PRO A 89 23.76 28.90 6.54
N VAL A 90 24.09 29.11 5.26
CA VAL A 90 25.42 28.82 4.70
C VAL A 90 26.29 30.05 4.93
N GLY A 91 27.36 29.91 5.69
CA GLY A 91 28.24 31.02 6.08
C GLY A 91 29.49 31.15 5.23
N SER A 92 30.00 30.04 4.69
CA SER A 92 31.29 29.99 3.99
C SER A 92 31.36 28.82 3.00
N ASN A 93 32.45 28.75 2.24
CA ASN A 93 32.78 27.61 1.40
C ASN A 93 34.00 26.90 1.98
N CYS A 94 34.10 25.59 1.78
CA CYS A 94 35.26 24.82 2.19
C CYS A 94 36.49 25.22 1.37
N ASP A 95 37.61 25.53 2.04
CA ASP A 95 38.85 25.91 1.39
C ASP A 95 39.49 24.78 0.56
N VAL A 96 39.11 23.52 0.81
CA VAL A 96 39.68 22.35 0.13
C VAL A 96 38.84 21.86 -1.05
N CYS A 97 37.52 21.80 -0.91
CA CYS A 97 36.62 21.24 -1.94
C CYS A 97 35.58 22.25 -2.47
N SER A 98 35.61 23.49 -1.98
CA SER A 98 34.70 24.57 -2.36
C SER A 98 33.21 24.33 -2.09
N ALA A 99 32.85 23.25 -1.39
CA ALA A 99 31.47 22.96 -1.00
C ALA A 99 30.93 23.99 0.02
N PRO A 100 29.63 24.34 -0.04
CA PRO A 100 29.01 25.25 0.91
C PRO A 100 29.01 24.67 2.34
N LEU A 101 29.38 25.48 3.31
CA LEU A 101 29.47 25.14 4.72
C LEU A 101 28.43 25.91 5.55
N PRO A 102 27.70 25.22 6.44
CA PRO A 102 26.92 25.86 7.50
C PRO A 102 27.77 26.79 8.38
N ILE A 103 27.16 27.85 8.94
CA ILE A 103 27.84 28.81 9.85
C ILE A 103 28.54 28.09 11.02
N ASP A 104 27.94 27.02 11.54
CA ASP A 104 28.43 26.27 12.71
C ASP A 104 29.12 24.94 12.34
N ALA A 105 29.54 24.78 11.08
CA ALA A 105 30.19 23.54 10.64
C ALA A 105 31.63 23.45 11.18
N VAL A 106 31.90 22.40 11.96
CA VAL A 106 33.27 22.06 12.43
C VAL A 106 34.05 21.28 11.36
N PHE A 107 33.34 20.54 10.51
CA PHE A 107 33.91 19.73 9.43
C PHE A 107 33.09 19.92 8.15
N CYS A 108 33.74 19.79 7.00
CA CYS A 108 33.05 19.78 5.72
C CYS A 108 32.28 18.47 5.51
N SER A 109 30.97 18.56 5.29
CA SER A 109 30.10 17.41 4.99
C SER A 109 30.41 16.74 3.65
N SER A 110 31.11 17.43 2.74
CA SER A 110 31.44 16.91 1.41
C SER A 110 32.81 16.24 1.34
N CYS A 111 33.82 16.74 2.06
CA CYS A 111 35.20 16.22 1.99
C CYS A 111 35.81 15.77 3.33
N GLY A 112 35.14 16.05 4.46
CA GLY A 112 35.59 15.64 5.79
C GLY A 112 36.67 16.51 6.42
N ASN A 113 37.19 17.54 5.73
CA ASN A 113 38.22 18.41 6.31
C ASN A 113 37.69 19.34 7.40
N PRO A 114 38.48 19.64 8.44
CA PRO A 114 38.10 20.59 9.47
C PRO A 114 38.01 22.01 8.91
N VAL A 115 36.99 22.76 9.33
CA VAL A 115 36.79 24.16 8.94
C VAL A 115 37.72 25.04 9.81
N GLY A 116 38.57 25.86 9.18
CA GLY A 116 39.50 26.75 9.89
C GLY A 116 40.92 26.21 10.12
N TYR A 117 41.36 25.20 9.36
CA TYR A 117 42.71 24.64 9.46
C TYR A 117 43.84 25.66 9.16
N ASP A 118 43.53 26.77 8.49
CA ASP A 118 44.53 27.76 8.07
C ASP A 118 44.87 28.86 9.09
N ARG A 119 44.44 28.76 10.37
CA ARG A 119 44.78 29.78 11.39
C ARG A 119 45.65 29.30 12.56
N VAL A 120 46.12 28.06 12.57
CA VAL A 120 46.91 27.51 13.70
C VAL A 120 48.37 27.20 13.32
N ALA A 121 48.80 27.52 12.10
CA ALA A 121 50.17 27.29 11.65
C ALA A 121 51.08 28.55 11.72
N ASP A 122 50.66 29.62 12.40
CA ASP A 122 51.42 30.88 12.48
C ASP A 122 51.35 31.54 13.90
N GLN A 123 51.42 30.71 14.96
CA GLN A 123 51.71 31.16 16.34
C GLN A 123 52.80 30.31 16.98
#